data_AF-A0A535YXM3-F1
#
_entry.id   AF-A0A535YXM3-F1
#
_cell.length_a   1.000
_cell.length_b   1.000
_cell.length_c   1.000
_cell.angle_alpha   90.00
_cell.angle_beta   90.00
_cell.angle_gamma   90.00
#
_symmetry.space_group_name_H-M   'P 1'
#
loop_
_entity.id
_entity.type
_entity.pdbx_description
1 polymer ?
#
loop_
_entity_poly.entity_id
_entity_poly.type
_entity_poly.pdbx_seq_one_letter_code
_entity_poly.pdbx_strand_id
1 'polypeptide(L)'
;MLFSRAIIDVCALLVVGLRLGLPGEEDDLFERLSRHGAISTPMAATLRRMKGLRNHLVSAYGRINDEIVFEAVRGRLGDFDAFKDEVLAFLKR
;
A
#
# COMPACT_ATOMS: atom_id res chain seq x y z
N MET A 1 4.84 0.75 12.07
CA MET A 1 4.57 2.08 11.48
C MET A 1 5.42 2.37 10.22
N LEU A 2 6.68 1.91 10.14
CA LEU A 2 7.57 2.13 8.97
C LEU A 2 7.18 1.33 7.70
N PHE A 3 6.60 0.13 7.85
CA PHE A 3 6.37 -0.80 6.73
C PHE A 3 5.34 -0.34 5.68
N SER A 4 4.29 0.38 6.09
CA SER A 4 3.32 0.95 5.14
C SER A 4 3.89 2.09 4.30
N ARG A 5 4.93 2.78 4.81
CA ARG A 5 5.58 3.89 4.11
C ARG A 5 6.31 3.37 2.85
N ALA A 6 7.04 2.27 2.99
CA ALA A 6 7.79 1.67 1.90
C ALA A 6 6.90 1.29 0.70
N ILE A 7 5.70 0.74 0.92
CA ILE A 7 4.76 0.45 -0.18
C ILE A 7 4.35 1.73 -0.89
N ILE A 8 4.02 2.78 -0.14
CA ILE A 8 3.56 4.05 -0.70
C ILE A 8 4.68 4.72 -1.49
N ASP A 9 5.91 4.66 -1.00
CA ASP A 9 7.10 5.16 -1.71
C ASP A 9 7.31 4.41 -3.03
N VAL A 10 7.19 3.07 -3.03
CA VAL A 10 7.23 2.26 -4.26
C VAL A 10 6.11 2.65 -5.22
N CYS A 11 4.87 2.81 -4.73
CA CYS A 11 3.75 3.23 -5.56
C CYS A 11 3.97 4.62 -6.17
N ALA A 12 4.50 5.57 -5.40
CA ALA A 12 4.84 6.91 -5.87
C ALA A 12 5.94 6.87 -6.95
N LEU A 13 7.00 6.09 -6.71
CA LEU A 13 8.08 5.89 -7.69
C LEU A 13 7.55 5.28 -9.00
N LEU A 14 6.65 4.29 -8.93
CA LEU A 14 6.03 3.70 -10.11
C LEU A 14 5.15 4.71 -10.85
N VAL A 15 4.32 5.49 -10.15
CA VAL A 15 3.48 6.54 -10.78
C VAL A 15 4.33 7.58 -11.52
N VAL A 16 5.43 8.02 -10.90
CA VAL A 16 6.38 8.96 -11.53
C VAL A 16 7.10 8.30 -12.71
N GLY A 17 7.63 7.10 -12.53
CA GLY A 17 8.39 6.38 -13.57
C GLY A 17 7.54 6.03 -14.79
N LEU A 18 6.28 5.67 -14.58
CA LEU A 18 5.30 5.37 -15.63
C LEU A 18 4.60 6.62 -16.17
N ARG A 19 4.93 7.82 -15.65
CA ARG A 19 4.35 9.12 -16.07
C ARG A 19 2.82 9.15 -15.97
N LEU A 20 2.24 8.58 -14.92
CA LEU A 20 0.78 8.45 -14.74
C LEU A 20 0.10 9.74 -14.22
N GLY A 21 0.77 10.88 -14.34
CA GLY A 21 0.30 12.17 -13.82
C GLY A 21 0.60 12.39 -12.34
N LEU A 22 0.32 13.60 -11.85
CA LEU A 22 0.53 13.97 -10.44
C LEU A 22 -0.58 13.36 -9.58
N PRO A 23 -0.24 12.63 -8.50
CA PRO A 23 -1.23 12.12 -7.58
C PRO A 23 -1.78 13.25 -6.71
N GLY A 24 -3.11 13.34 -6.59
CA GLY A 24 -3.76 14.28 -5.66
C GLY A 24 -3.69 13.83 -4.20
N GLU A 25 -3.89 12.53 -3.96
CA GLU A 25 -3.79 11.90 -2.64
C GLU A 25 -3.14 10.51 -2.74
N GLU A 26 -2.73 9.92 -1.61
CA GLU A 26 -2.16 8.55 -1.61
C GLU A 26 -3.12 7.50 -2.20
N ASP A 27 -4.45 7.68 -2.10
CA ASP A 27 -5.40 6.71 -2.69
C ASP A 27 -5.48 6.80 -4.22
N ASP A 28 -5.10 7.95 -4.77
CA ASP A 28 -4.99 8.19 -6.21
C ASP A 28 -3.79 7.44 -6.80
N LEU A 29 -2.73 7.19 -6.01
CA LEU A 29 -1.60 6.35 -6.42
C LEU A 29 -2.07 4.94 -6.79
N PHE A 30 -2.83 4.30 -5.90
CA PHE A 30 -3.28 2.92 -6.09
C PHE A 30 -4.27 2.81 -7.26
N GLU A 31 -5.12 3.82 -7.45
CA GLU A 31 -6.06 3.86 -8.57
C GLU A 31 -5.35 3.95 -9.91
N ARG A 32 -4.35 4.83 -10.01
CA ARG A 32 -3.57 5.03 -11.24
C ARG A 32 -2.80 3.77 -11.60
N LEU A 33 -2.14 3.14 -10.63
CA LEU A 33 -1.41 1.89 -10.84
C LEU A 33 -2.36 0.77 -11.27
N SER A 34 -3.55 0.69 -10.68
CA SER A 34 -4.55 -0.32 -11.05
C SER A 34 -5.09 -0.10 -12.46
N ARG A 35 -5.43 1.14 -12.82
CA ARG A 35 -5.86 1.49 -14.19
C ARG A 35 -4.80 1.21 -15.25
N HIS A 36 -3.53 1.40 -14.90
CA HIS A 36 -2.41 1.09 -15.79
C HIS A 36 -2.06 -0.42 -15.81
N GLY A 37 -2.70 -1.24 -14.98
CA GLY A 37 -2.43 -2.67 -14.90
C GLY A 37 -1.12 -3.02 -14.20
N ALA A 38 -0.53 -2.09 -13.45
CA ALA A 38 0.66 -2.33 -12.64
C ALA A 38 0.35 -3.13 -11.36
N ILE A 39 -0.88 -3.02 -10.86
CA ILE A 39 -1.44 -3.85 -9.79
C ILE A 39 -2.89 -4.21 -10.12
N SER A 40 -3.41 -5.27 -9.52
CA SER A 40 -4.79 -5.70 -9.68
C SER A 40 -5.76 -4.80 -8.90
N THR A 41 -7.03 -4.74 -9.32
CA THR A 41 -8.08 -4.02 -8.57
C THR A 41 -8.24 -4.54 -7.14
N PRO A 42 -8.21 -5.88 -6.88
CA PRO A 42 -8.18 -6.41 -5.52
C PRO A 42 -6.96 -5.93 -4.70
N MET A 43 -5.78 -5.86 -5.32
CA MET A 43 -4.58 -5.36 -4.66
C MET A 43 -4.71 -3.88 -4.28
N ALA A 44 -5.21 -3.03 -5.19
CA ALA A 44 -5.48 -1.63 -4.89
C ALA A 44 -6.45 -1.46 -3.71
N ALA A 45 -7.49 -2.29 -3.61
CA ALA A 45 -8.39 -2.28 -2.46
C ALA A 45 -7.70 -2.72 -1.16
N THR A 46 -6.79 -3.69 -1.23
CA THR A 46 -5.98 -4.15 -0.08
C THR A 46 -5.06 -3.04 0.42
N LEU A 47 -4.35 -2.35 -0.48
CA LEU A 47 -3.47 -1.24 -0.13
C LEU A 47 -4.22 -0.08 0.54
N ARG A 48 -5.43 0.26 0.06
CA ARG A 48 -6.31 1.25 0.70
C ARG A 48 -6.69 0.86 2.13
N ARG A 49 -7.05 -0.42 2.36
CA ARG A 49 -7.33 -0.93 3.71
C ARG A 49 -6.10 -0.88 4.62
N MET A 50 -4.91 -1.16 4.09
CA MET A 50 -3.65 -1.06 4.85
C MET A 50 -3.32 0.39 5.24
N LYS A 51 -3.52 1.34 4.31
CA LYS A 51 -3.38 2.79 4.58
C LYS A 51 -4.38 3.25 5.65
N GLY A 52 -5.65 2.83 5.55
CA GLY A 52 -6.68 3.15 6.54
C GLY A 52 -6.32 2.65 7.94
N LEU A 53 -5.81 1.42 8.05
CA LEU A 53 -5.34 0.87 9.32
C LEU A 53 -4.15 1.68 9.87
N ARG A 54 -3.16 2.05 9.05
CA ARG A 54 -2.06 2.94 9.48
C ARG A 54 -2.61 4.23 10.07
N ASN A 55 -3.53 4.90 9.40
CA ASN A 55 -4.11 6.15 9.88
C ASN A 55 -4.84 5.96 11.21
N HIS A 56 -5.56 4.85 11.35
CA HIS A 56 -6.25 4.51 12.59
C HIS A 56 -5.27 4.21 13.73
N LEU A 57 -4.24 3.40 13.47
CA LEU A 57 -3.19 3.06 14.43
C LEU A 57 -2.42 4.30 14.88
N VAL A 58 -1.99 5.17 13.97
CA VAL A 58 -1.28 6.43 14.28
C VAL A 58 -2.09 7.32 15.20
N SER A 59 -3.39 7.48 14.93
CA SER A 59 -4.30 8.24 15.81
C SER A 59 -4.50 7.55 17.16
N ALA A 60 -4.43 6.22 17.18
CA ALA A 60 -4.75 5.41 18.35
C ALA A 60 -3.54 5.00 19.21
N TYR A 61 -2.29 5.28 18.80
CA TYR A 61 -1.08 5.04 19.61
C TYR A 61 -1.12 5.76 20.98
N GLY A 62 -1.95 6.80 21.13
CA GLY A 62 -2.20 7.43 22.43
C GLY A 62 -3.16 6.67 23.36
N ARG A 63 -3.83 5.60 22.88
CA ARG A 63 -4.91 4.88 23.58
C ARG A 63 -4.90 3.34 23.44
N ILE A 64 -4.18 2.75 22.48
CA ILE A 64 -4.20 1.30 22.17
C ILE A 64 -2.91 0.61 22.62
N ASN A 65 -3.06 -0.62 23.12
CA ASN A 65 -2.01 -1.52 23.57
C ASN A 65 -1.23 -2.14 22.39
N ASP A 66 0.11 -2.18 22.47
CA ASP A 66 1.03 -2.62 21.41
C ASP A 66 0.71 -4.04 20.87
N GLU A 67 0.13 -4.89 21.71
CA GLU A 67 -0.25 -6.28 21.39
C GLU A 67 -1.31 -6.37 20.28
N ILE A 68 -2.32 -5.49 20.30
CA ILE A 68 -3.37 -5.44 19.27
C ILE A 68 -2.79 -4.96 17.94
N VAL A 69 -1.85 -4.02 18.02
CA VAL A 69 -1.14 -3.50 16.84
C VAL A 69 -0.27 -4.59 16.22
N PHE A 70 0.42 -5.38 17.05
CA PHE A 70 1.28 -6.46 16.60
C PHE A 70 0.50 -7.55 15.87
N GLU A 71 -0.62 -8.01 16.42
CA GLU A 71 -1.47 -9.03 15.78
C GLU A 71 -2.11 -8.54 14.48
N ALA A 72 -2.56 -7.28 14.44
CA ALA A 72 -3.13 -6.69 13.22
C ALA A 72 -2.10 -6.57 12.08
N VAL A 73 -0.82 -6.36 12.41
CA VAL A 73 0.29 -6.31 11.43
C VAL A 73 0.68 -7.71 10.98
N ARG A 74 0.75 -8.68 11.91
CA ARG A 74 1.19 -10.05 11.63
C ARG A 74 0.28 -10.77 10.63
N GLY A 75 -1.03 -10.56 10.72
CA GLY A 75 -2.01 -11.14 9.79
C GLY A 75 -1.95 -10.59 8.36
N ARG A 76 -1.15 -9.55 8.09
CA ARG A 76 -1.12 -8.84 6.80
C ARG A 76 0.24 -8.86 6.11
N LEU A 77 1.23 -9.56 6.68
CA LEU A 77 2.54 -9.73 6.04
C LEU A 77 2.43 -10.39 4.65
N GLY A 78 1.45 -11.29 4.46
CA GLY A 78 1.19 -11.92 3.16
C GLY A 78 0.70 -10.96 2.07
N ASP A 79 0.03 -9.86 2.44
CA ASP A 79 -0.40 -8.85 1.46
C ASP A 79 0.80 -8.14 0.82
N PHE A 80 1.93 -8.03 1.54
CA PHE A 80 3.16 -7.44 1.01
C PHE A 80 3.81 -8.34 -0.03
N ASP A 81 3.86 -9.65 0.22
CA ASP A 81 4.41 -10.60 -0.74
C ASP A 81 3.57 -10.61 -2.02
N ALA A 82 2.25 -10.62 -1.88
CA ALA A 82 1.34 -10.51 -3.03
C ALA A 82 1.54 -9.19 -3.81
N PHE A 83 1.69 -8.05 -3.12
CA PHE A 83 1.97 -6.77 -3.78
C PHE A 83 3.31 -6.80 -4.54
N LYS A 84 4.37 -7.29 -3.89
CA LYS A 84 5.70 -7.42 -4.47
C LYS A 84 5.67 -8.29 -5.73
N ASP A 85 4.96 -9.41 -5.67
CA ASP A 85 4.87 -10.34 -6.79
C ASP A 85 4.13 -9.72 -7.98
N GLU A 86 3.03 -8.99 -7.75
CA GLU A 86 2.32 -8.25 -8.82
C GLU A 86 3.21 -7.18 -9.47
N VAL A 87 3.92 -6.37 -8.67
CA VAL A 87 4.81 -5.31 -9.19
C VAL A 87 5.98 -5.91 -9.97
N LEU A 88 6.62 -6.96 -9.44
CA LEU A 88 7.72 -7.64 -10.15
C LEU A 88 7.24 -8.31 -11.43
N ALA A 89 6.05 -8.90 -11.44
CA ALA A 89 5.46 -9.47 -12.64
C ALA A 89 5.19 -8.38 -13.69
N PHE A 90 4.69 -7.21 -13.28
CA PHE A 90 4.50 -6.08 -14.17
C PHE A 90 5.82 -5.55 -14.75
N LEU A 91 6.87 -5.38 -13.94
CA LEU A 91 8.17 -4.84 -14.37
C LEU A 91 8.97 -5.78 -15.29
N LYS A 92 8.64 -7.07 -15.33
CA LYS A 92 9.28 -8.06 -16.22
C LYS A 92 8.65 -8.11 -17.61
N ARG A 93 7.54 -7.39 -17.83
CA ARG A 93 6.87 -7.29 -19.14
C ARG A 93 7.53 -6.21 -19.98
#